data_AF-A0AAJ3ED45-F1
#
_entry.id   AF-A0AAJ3ED45-F1
#
_cell.length_a   1.000
_cell.length_b   1.000
_cell.length_c   1.000
_cell.angle_alpha   90.00
_cell.angle_beta   90.00
_cell.angle_gamma   90.00
#
_symmetry.space_group_name_H-M   'P 1'
#
loop_
_entity.id
_entity.type
_entity.pdbx_description
1 polymer ?
#
loop_
_entity_poly.entity_id
_entity_poly.type
_entity_poly.pdbx_seq_one_letter_code
_entity_poly.pdbx_strand_id
1 'polypeptide(L)' 'MTDQAEVPTVLAALRDASWLSNPDTRTPKRAHVLRDDGIAACGLVAVMCDPEPAMDVPDWQRCKRPGCRDKWPTPE' A
#
# COMPACT_ATOMS: atom_id res chain seq x y z
N MET A 1 -10.23 31.88 -8.96
CA MET A 1 -9.37 31.08 -8.06
C MET A 1 -9.87 29.66 -8.24
N THR A 2 -9.10 28.84 -8.95
CA THR A 2 -9.57 27.53 -9.41
C THR A 2 -9.47 26.55 -8.25
N ASP A 3 -10.61 26.09 -7.73
CA ASP A 3 -10.71 24.91 -6.86
C ASP A 3 -10.14 23.71 -7.63
N GLN A 4 -8.85 23.42 -7.43
CA GLN A 4 -8.31 22.10 -7.75
C GLN A 4 -8.88 21.15 -6.71
N ALA A 5 -9.92 20.40 -7.08
CA ALA A 5 -10.36 19.26 -6.30
C ALA A 5 -9.16 18.31 -6.17
N GLU A 6 -8.55 18.27 -4.98
CA GLU A 6 -7.51 17.31 -4.66
C GLU A 6 -8.10 15.91 -4.86
N VAL A 7 -7.64 15.22 -5.91
CA VAL A 7 -7.97 13.80 -6.09
C VAL A 7 -7.44 13.10 -4.84
N PRO A 8 -8.29 12.38 -4.06
CA PRO A 8 -7.83 11.76 -2.83
C PRO A 8 -6.67 10.83 -3.17
N THR A 9 -5.49 11.17 -2.65
CA THR A 9 -4.27 10.42 -2.94
C THR A 9 -4.41 9.05 -2.29
N VAL A 10 -4.57 8.02 -3.11
CA VAL A 10 -4.57 6.64 -2.64
C VAL A 10 -3.20 6.37 -2.03
N LEU A 11 -3.16 5.99 -0.75
CA LEU A 11 -1.93 5.67 -0.05
C LEU A 11 -1.63 4.17 -0.11
N ALA A 12 -0.35 3.83 -0.03
CA ALA A 12 0.13 2.48 0.12
C ALA A 12 1.23 2.43 1.19
N ALA A 13 1.38 1.28 1.84
CA ALA A 13 2.39 1.09 2.87
C ALA A 13 2.93 -0.34 2.87
N LEU A 14 4.13 -0.52 3.44
CA LEU A 14 4.70 -1.83 3.70
C LEU A 14 4.30 -2.32 5.09
N ARG A 15 4.22 -3.65 5.25
CA ARG A 15 4.07 -4.24 6.59
C ARG A 15 5.33 -4.03 7.41
N ASP A 16 5.15 -3.68 8.67
CA ASP A 16 6.23 -3.75 9.64
C ASP A 16 6.54 -5.19 10.01
N ALA A 17 7.83 -5.51 9.98
CA ALA A 17 8.36 -6.80 10.39
C ALA A 17 9.57 -6.63 11.32
N SER A 18 9.83 -5.41 11.81
CA SER A 18 10.97 -5.07 12.67
C SER A 18 10.98 -5.85 13.99
N TRP A 19 9.79 -6.20 14.48
CA TRP A 19 9.56 -6.92 15.74
C TRP A 19 9.65 -8.45 15.62
N LEU A 20 9.80 -8.99 14.41
CA LEU A 20 9.97 -10.44 14.22
C LEU A 20 11.44 -10.81 14.41
N SER A 21 11.73 -11.76 15.32
CA SER A 21 13.11 -12.23 15.55
C SER A 21 13.77 -12.84 14.31
N ASN A 22 12.95 -13.42 13.40
CA ASN A 22 13.38 -13.99 12.14
C ASN A 22 12.39 -13.60 11.03
N PRO A 23 12.51 -12.38 10.45
CA PRO A 23 11.63 -11.96 9.36
C PRO A 23 11.91 -12.78 8.10
N ASP A 24 10.88 -13.12 7.33
CA ASP A 24 11.07 -13.81 6.05
C ASP A 24 11.76 -12.88 5.04
N THR A 25 13.01 -13.20 4.70
CA THR A 25 13.83 -12.46 3.74
C THR A 25 13.82 -13.10 2.35
N ARG A 26 13.20 -14.29 2.19
CA ARG A 26 13.14 -15.00 0.90
C ARG A 26 12.18 -14.35 -0.08
N THR A 27 11.20 -13.61 0.44
CA THR A 27 10.17 -12.94 -0.36
C THR A 27 10.24 -11.43 -0.17
N PRO A 28 10.31 -10.63 -1.26
CA PRO A 28 10.24 -9.18 -1.15
C PRO A 28 8.95 -8.74 -0.45
N LYS A 29 9.06 -7.75 0.44
CA LYS A 29 7.89 -7.11 1.03
C LYS A 29 7.03 -6.51 -0.09
N ARG A 30 5.72 -6.68 0.04
CA ARG A 30 4.74 -6.08 -0.87
C ARG A 30 4.11 -4.88 -0.20
N ALA A 31 3.97 -3.79 -0.95
CA ALA A 31 3.18 -2.64 -0.51
C ALA A 31 1.70 -2.98 -0.64
N HIS A 32 0.89 -2.44 0.25
CA HIS A 32 -0.56 -2.64 0.28
C HIS A 32 -1.25 -1.29 0.19
N VAL A 33 -2.23 -1.18 -0.70
CA VAL A 33 -3.14 -0.02 -0.73
C VAL A 33 -3.85 0.07 0.61
N LEU A 34 -3.86 1.26 1.19
CA LEU A 34 -4.52 1.55 2.46
C LEU A 34 -5.96 2.03 2.21
N ARG A 35 -6.84 1.65 3.12
CA ARG A 35 -8.15 2.28 3.28
C ARG A 35 -8.02 3.51 4.20
N ASP A 36 -9.09 4.28 4.31
CA ASP A 36 -9.16 5.46 5.19
C ASP A 36 -8.94 5.13 6.67
N ASP A 37 -9.18 3.88 7.08
CA ASP A 37 -8.93 3.36 8.43
C ASP A 37 -7.49 2.89 8.66
N GLY A 38 -6.60 3.03 7.66
CA GLY A 38 -5.21 2.57 7.71
C GLY A 38 -5.03 1.07 7.52
N ILE A 39 -6.10 0.31 7.28
CA ILE A 39 -6.03 -1.13 7.03
C ILE A 39 -5.74 -1.38 5.55
N ALA A 40 -4.93 -2.41 5.27
CA ALA A 40 -4.71 -2.88 3.90
C ALA A 40 -6.03 -3.27 3.22
N ALA A 41 -6.24 -2.79 2.00
CA ALA A 41 -7.47 -3.03 1.23
C ALA A 41 -7.74 -4.52 0.94
N CYS A 42 -6.72 -5.37 0.97
CA CYS A 42 -6.89 -6.83 0.86
C CYS A 42 -7.28 -7.52 2.17
N GLY A 43 -7.57 -6.78 3.24
CA GLY A 43 -7.94 -7.31 4.55
C GLY A 43 -6.77 -7.88 5.35
N LEU A 44 -5.52 -7.62 4.94
CA LEU A 44 -4.36 -7.99 5.75
C LEU A 44 -4.37 -7.16 7.04
N VAL A 45 -4.46 -7.84 8.18
CA VAL A 45 -4.30 -7.23 9.50
C VAL A 45 -2.81 -7.28 9.87
N ALA A 46 -2.15 -6.14 9.75
CA ALA A 46 -0.75 -5.96 10.10
C ALA A 46 -0.50 -4.49 10.49
N VAL A 47 0.58 -4.25 11.22
CA VAL A 47 1.10 -2.88 11.40
C VAL A 47 1.65 -2.42 10.05
N MET A 48 1.14 -1.29 9.56
CA MET A 48 1.55 -0.66 8.31
C MET A 48 2.46 0.53 8.64
N CYS A 49 3.59 0.65 7.94
CA CYS A 49 4.57 1.72 8.16
C CYS A 49 4.79 2.54 6.90
N ASP A 50 5.16 3.80 7.11
CA ASP A 50 5.59 4.75 6.09
C ASP A 50 4.61 4.86 4.90
N PRO A 51 3.38 5.36 5.11
CA PRO A 51 2.43 5.55 4.02
C PRO A 51 2.97 6.51 2.96
N GLU A 52 2.96 6.07 1.71
CA GLU A 52 3.39 6.83 0.54
C GLU A 52 2.29 6.82 -0.53
N PRO A 53 2.29 7.78 -1.49
CA PRO A 53 1.37 7.76 -2.60
C PRO A 53 1.47 6.43 -3.39
N ALA A 54 0.34 5.78 -3.63
CA ALA A 54 0.29 4.48 -4.32
C ALA A 54 0.77 4.56 -5.78
N MET A 55 0.79 5.76 -6.37
CA MET A 55 1.36 6.02 -7.70
C MET A 55 2.87 5.82 -7.73
N ASP A 56 3.57 6.09 -6.63
CA ASP A 56 5.03 6.02 -6.54
C ASP A 56 5.52 4.59 -6.31
N VAL A 57 4.62 3.68 -5.90
CA VAL A 57 4.95 2.27 -5.69
C VAL A 57 5.06 1.56 -7.04
N PRO A 58 6.22 0.95 -7.37
CA PRO A 58 6.40 0.25 -8.63
C PRO A 58 5.62 -1.07 -8.68
N ASP A 59 5.18 -1.46 -9.88
CA ASP A 59 4.29 -2.61 -10.09
C ASP A 59 4.80 -3.93 -9.50
N TRP A 60 6.12 -4.14 -9.51
CA TRP A 60 6.75 -5.35 -8.96
C TRP A 60 6.71 -5.40 -7.43
N GLN A 61 6.47 -4.27 -6.74
CA GLN A 61 6.35 -4.17 -5.28
C GLN A 61 4.88 -4.17 -4.82
N ARG A 62 3.93 -3.92 -5.72
CA ARG A 62 2.49 -3.89 -5.44
C ARG A 62 1.95 -5.26 -4.98
N CYS A 63 1.12 -5.27 -3.94
CA CYS A 63 0.36 -6.44 -3.51
C CYS A 63 -0.65 -6.86 -4.59
N LYS A 64 -0.70 -8.17 -4.88
CA LYS A 64 -1.55 -8.75 -5.93
C LYS A 64 -2.79 -9.46 -5.40
N ARG A 65 -3.03 -9.41 -4.08
CA ARG A 65 -4.23 -10.01 -3.47
C ARG A 65 -5.50 -9.26 -3.90
N PRO A 66 -6.66 -9.94 -3.99
CA PRO A 66 -7.94 -9.28 -4.20
C PRO A 66 -8.14 -8.11 -3.23
N GLY A 67 -8.74 -7.02 -3.69
CA GLY A 67 -8.92 -5.80 -2.90
C GLY A 67 -7.75 -4.82 -3.00
N CYS A 68 -6.49 -5.26 -2.88
CA CYS A 68 -5.34 -4.39 -3.20
C CYS A 68 -5.16 -4.27 -4.71
N ARG A 69 -5.20 -5.40 -5.43
CA ARG A 69 -4.96 -5.44 -6.88
C ARG A 69 -5.82 -4.46 -7.66
N ASP A 70 -7.08 -4.34 -7.27
CA ASP A 70 -8.09 -3.58 -7.99
C ASP A 70 -8.15 -2.10 -7.56
N LYS A 71 -7.34 -1.71 -6.58
CA LYS A 71 -7.24 -0.33 -6.06
C LYS A 71 -5.92 0.34 -6.35
N TRP A 72 -4.98 -0.33 -7.02
CA TRP A 72 -3.77 0.33 -7.48
C TRP A 72 -4.12 1.33 -8.57
N PRO A 73 -3.58 2.55 -8.50
CA PRO A 73 -3.79 3.52 -9.55
C PRO A 73 -3.00 3.12 -10.80
N THR A 74 -3.62 3.33 -11.96
CA THR A 74 -3.01 3.15 -13.28
C THR A 74 -2.40 4.47 -13.72
N PRO A 75 -1.17 4.49 -14.26
CA PRO A 75 -0.70 5.65 -15.01
C PRO A 75 -1.62 5.86 -16.21
N GLU A 76 -2.17 7.07 -16.35
CA GLU A 76 -2.95 7.49 -17.53
C GLU A 76 -2.09 7.57 -18.79
#